data_AF-A0A376BDD4-F1
#
_entry.id   AF-A0A376BDD4-F1
#
_cell.length_a   1.000
_cell.length_b   1.000
_cell.length_c   1.000
_cell.angle_alpha   90.00
_cell.angle_beta   90.00
_cell.angle_gamma   90.00
#
_symmetry.space_group_name_H-M   'P 1'
#
loop_
_entity.id
_entity.type
_entity.pdbx_description
1 polymer ?
#
loop_
_entity_poly.entity_id
_entity_poly.type
_entity_poly.pdbx_seq_one_letter_code
_entity_poly.pdbx_strand_id
1 'polypeptide(L)'
;MNLPVYFSESSKSKYLSPAQVEEFGVKVEAIRREVMESLNEKDAEYIYKIRNFVRYSEISARALLMFAGWLPPVWLLGTGLLGVSKIVENMELGHNVMHGQFDWLNDPSLNGTNYDWDTMATGPDWKHTHNYIHHTYTNICWYGS
;
A
#
# COMPACT_ATOMS: atom_id res chain seq x y z
N MET A 1 32.00 3.63 9.50
CA MET A 1 33.22 3.85 8.69
C MET A 1 32.78 3.99 7.24
N ASN A 2 32.80 5.20 6.69
CA ASN A 2 32.57 5.43 5.26
C ASN A 2 33.93 5.33 4.56
N LEU A 3 34.20 4.20 3.91
CA LEU A 3 35.38 4.06 3.07
C LEU A 3 35.18 4.91 1.81
N PRO A 4 36.16 5.76 1.42
CA PRO A 4 36.09 6.45 0.15
C PRO A 4 36.15 5.42 -0.97
N VAL A 5 35.04 5.28 -1.71
CA VAL A 5 34.96 4.40 -2.87
C VAL A 5 35.65 5.13 -4.03
N TYR A 6 36.85 4.70 -4.39
CA TYR A 6 37.56 5.22 -5.54
C TYR A 6 37.09 4.48 -6.80
N PHE A 7 36.35 5.17 -7.66
CA PHE A 7 35.95 4.63 -8.95
C PHE A 7 37.05 4.86 -9.98
N SER A 8 37.53 3.78 -10.61
CA SER A 8 38.40 3.84 -11.80
C SER A 8 37.74 4.64 -12.92
N GLU A 9 38.51 5.38 -13.73
CA GLU A 9 37.99 6.07 -14.91
C GLU A 9 37.30 5.13 -15.93
N SER A 10 37.61 3.83 -15.88
CA SER A 10 36.99 2.77 -16.69
C SER A 10 35.84 2.01 -16.00
N SER A 11 35.49 2.37 -14.76
CA SER A 11 34.40 1.72 -14.01
C SER A 11 33.03 2.08 -14.58
N LYS A 12 32.16 1.07 -14.74
CA LYS A 12 30.73 1.28 -15.09
C LYS A 12 29.94 1.99 -13.98
N SER A 13 30.40 1.91 -12.73
CA SER A 13 29.90 2.75 -11.63
C SER A 13 30.84 3.93 -11.47
N LYS A 14 30.34 5.13 -11.73
CA LYS A 14 30.95 6.42 -11.39
C LYS A 14 29.94 7.23 -10.59
N TYR A 15 30.41 8.03 -9.64
CA TYR A 15 29.55 9.05 -9.03
C TYR A 15 29.09 10.03 -10.11
N LEU A 16 27.81 10.39 -10.07
CA LEU A 16 27.26 11.45 -10.92
C LEU A 16 27.89 12.79 -10.51
N SER A 17 28.20 13.64 -11.48
CA SER A 17 28.55 15.03 -11.20
C SER A 17 27.35 15.79 -10.61
N PRO A 18 27.54 16.90 -9.90
CA PRO A 18 26.42 17.70 -9.39
C PRO A 18 25.40 18.07 -10.46
N ALA A 19 25.86 18.42 -11.66
CA ALA A 19 25.00 18.73 -12.80
C ALA A 19 24.21 17.50 -13.30
N GLN A 20 24.82 16.31 -13.30
CA GLN A 20 24.12 15.06 -13.67
C GLN A 20 23.09 14.64 -12.63
N VAL A 21 23.35 14.89 -11.34
CA VAL A 21 22.38 14.66 -10.26
C VAL A 21 21.16 15.58 -10.43
N GLU A 22 21.39 16.86 -10.72
CA GLU A 22 20.31 17.82 -10.98
C GLU A 22 19.51 17.43 -12.22
N GLU A 23 20.16 17.10 -13.33
CA GLU A 23 19.50 16.64 -14.55
C GLU A 23 18.67 15.37 -14.31
N PHE A 24 19.20 14.43 -13.52
CA PHE A 24 18.47 13.23 -13.12
C PHE A 24 17.24 13.57 -12.27
N GLY A 25 17.39 14.46 -11.28
CA GLY A 25 16.28 14.94 -10.44
C GLY A 25 15.15 15.56 -11.27
N VAL A 26 15.49 16.39 -12.25
CA VAL A 26 14.51 17.00 -13.17
C VAL A 26 13.76 15.93 -13.97
N LYS A 27 14.44 14.90 -14.47
CA LYS A 27 13.80 13.79 -15.20
C LYS A 27 12.87 12.97 -14.32
N VAL A 28 13.29 12.66 -13.09
CA VAL A 28 12.46 11.93 -12.12
C VAL A 28 11.21 12.76 -11.76
N GLU A 29 11.38 14.05 -11.54
CA GLU A 29 10.27 14.95 -11.22
C GLU A 29 9.29 15.10 -12.39
N ALA A 30 9.79 15.13 -13.63
CA ALA A 30 8.93 15.12 -14.82
C ALA A 30 8.05 13.86 -14.88
N ILE A 31 8.63 12.68 -14.64
CA ILE A 31 7.88 11.41 -14.57
C ILE A 31 6.87 11.45 -13.41
N ARG A 32 7.29 11.89 -12.23
CA ARG A 32 6.40 12.02 -11.06
C ARG A 32 5.19 12.88 -11.40
N ARG A 33 5.42 14.03 -12.04
CA ARG A 33 4.35 14.93 -12.46
C ARG A 33 3.41 14.29 -13.47
N GLU A 34 3.95 13.65 -14.51
CA GLU A 34 3.15 12.95 -15.53
C GLU A 34 2.23 11.89 -14.90
N VAL A 35 2.78 11.08 -13.98
CA VAL A 35 2.00 10.06 -13.26
C VAL A 35 0.93 10.70 -12.38
N MET A 36 1.28 11.73 -11.61
CA MET A 36 0.31 12.42 -10.75
C MET A 36 -0.79 13.14 -11.54
N GLU A 37 -0.48 13.65 -12.73
CA GLU A 37 -1.45 14.23 -13.66
C GLU A 37 -2.33 13.16 -14.31
N SER A 38 -1.83 11.92 -14.44
CA SER A 38 -2.63 10.78 -14.93
C SER A 38 -3.63 10.24 -13.91
N LEU A 39 -3.35 10.42 -12.61
CA LEU A 39 -4.25 10.04 -11.54
C LEU A 39 -5.56 10.81 -11.69
N ASN A 40 -6.67 10.10 -11.73
CA ASN A 40 -7.95 10.69 -12.06
C ASN A 40 -9.07 10.16 -11.17
N GLU A 41 -10.28 10.65 -11.42
CA GLU A 41 -11.48 10.28 -10.67
C GLU A 41 -11.75 8.77 -10.67
N LYS A 42 -11.33 8.02 -11.70
CA LYS A 42 -11.51 6.56 -11.74
C LYS A 42 -10.68 5.85 -10.69
N ASP A 43 -9.47 6.32 -10.41
CA ASP A 43 -8.59 5.75 -9.40
C ASP A 43 -9.17 5.99 -7.99
N ALA A 44 -9.73 7.19 -7.77
CA ALA A 44 -10.47 7.51 -6.55
C ALA A 44 -11.72 6.63 -6.39
N GLU A 45 -12.53 6.51 -7.44
CA GLU A 45 -13.72 5.65 -7.43
C GLU A 45 -13.37 4.18 -7.16
N TYR A 46 -12.26 3.70 -7.70
CA TYR A 46 -11.81 2.33 -7.52
C TYR A 46 -11.61 2.03 -6.03
N ILE A 47 -10.80 2.82 -5.32
CA ILE A 47 -10.53 2.56 -3.91
C ILE A 47 -11.79 2.71 -3.05
N TYR A 48 -12.69 3.63 -3.39
CA TYR A 48 -13.98 3.74 -2.71
C TYR A 48 -14.89 2.53 -2.95
N LYS A 49 -14.89 1.95 -4.16
CA LYS A 49 -15.59 0.71 -4.47
C LYS A 49 -15.03 -0.45 -3.65
N ILE A 50 -13.70 -0.60 -3.58
CA ILE A 50 -13.05 -1.63 -2.77
C ILE A 50 -13.37 -1.46 -1.28
N ARG A 51 -13.25 -0.23 -0.74
CA ARG A 51 -13.61 0.10 0.65
C ARG A 51 -15.05 -0.31 0.97
N ASN A 52 -15.98 0.04 0.09
CA ASN A 52 -17.40 -0.28 0.28
C ASN A 52 -17.64 -1.79 0.16
N PHE A 53 -16.99 -2.47 -0.79
CA PHE A 53 -17.06 -3.92 -0.94
C PHE A 53 -16.63 -4.62 0.36
N VAL A 54 -15.48 -4.26 0.92
CA VAL A 54 -14.99 -4.82 2.20
C VAL A 54 -16.00 -4.58 3.31
N ARG A 55 -16.45 -3.34 3.53
CA ARG A 55 -17.37 -3.01 4.61
C ARG A 55 -18.69 -3.77 4.51
N TYR A 56 -19.32 -3.77 3.34
CA TYR A 56 -20.63 -4.40 3.18
C TYR A 56 -20.54 -5.93 3.15
N SER A 57 -19.50 -6.50 2.55
CA SER A 57 -19.30 -7.96 2.55
C SER A 57 -19.01 -8.48 3.96
N GLU A 58 -18.20 -7.76 4.75
CA GLU A 58 -17.94 -8.12 6.15
C GLU A 58 -19.21 -8.06 7.01
N ILE A 59 -19.96 -6.95 6.95
CA ILE A 59 -21.23 -6.80 7.68
C ILE A 59 -22.20 -7.91 7.30
N SER A 60 -22.36 -8.17 6.00
CA SER A 60 -23.28 -9.19 5.49
C SER A 60 -22.85 -10.60 5.91
N ALA A 61 -21.56 -10.92 5.82
CA ALA A 61 -21.04 -12.21 6.23
C ALA A 61 -21.23 -12.46 7.74
N ARG A 62 -20.91 -11.46 8.56
CA ARG A 62 -21.13 -11.53 10.01
C ARG A 62 -22.62 -11.68 10.34
N ALA A 63 -23.50 -10.94 9.67
CA ALA A 63 -24.94 -11.09 9.85
C ALA A 63 -25.43 -12.50 9.46
N LEU A 64 -24.99 -13.04 8.31
CA LEU A 64 -25.32 -14.41 7.88
C LEU A 64 -24.90 -15.44 8.94
N LEU A 65 -23.69 -15.32 9.46
CA LEU A 65 -23.17 -16.23 10.48
C LEU A 65 -23.90 -16.09 11.82
N MET A 66 -24.28 -14.87 12.22
CA MET A 66 -25.00 -14.62 13.47
C MET A 66 -26.45 -15.13 13.44
N PHE A 67 -27.17 -14.91 12.34
CA PHE A 67 -28.62 -15.19 12.27
C PHE A 67 -28.98 -16.52 11.63
N ALA A 68 -28.05 -17.16 10.92
CA ALA A 68 -28.32 -18.41 10.22
C ALA A 68 -27.08 -19.31 10.09
N GLY A 69 -25.97 -19.01 10.78
CA GLY A 69 -24.70 -19.72 10.67
C GLY A 69 -24.71 -21.16 11.21
N TRP A 70 -25.80 -21.62 11.83
CA TRP A 70 -25.97 -23.02 12.19
C TRP A 70 -26.49 -23.89 11.03
N LEU A 71 -26.95 -23.27 9.93
CA LEU A 71 -27.35 -23.98 8.71
C LEU A 71 -26.10 -24.22 7.85
N PRO A 72 -25.74 -25.48 7.53
CA PRO A 72 -24.46 -25.77 6.86
C PRO A 72 -24.21 -25.00 5.55
N PRO A 73 -25.20 -24.80 4.65
CA PRO A 73 -24.98 -23.99 3.45
C PRO A 73 -24.72 -22.51 3.75
N VAL A 74 -25.41 -21.94 4.75
CA VAL A 74 -25.25 -20.53 5.14
C VAL A 74 -23.92 -20.32 5.86
N TRP A 75 -23.51 -21.28 6.69
CA TRP A 75 -22.20 -21.28 7.33
C TRP A 75 -21.07 -21.24 6.31
N LEU A 76 -21.13 -22.11 5.28
CA LEU A 76 -20.14 -22.12 4.20
C LEU A 76 -20.12 -20.79 3.44
N LEU A 77 -21.29 -20.27 3.06
CA LEU A 77 -21.39 -19.00 2.35
C LEU A 77 -20.87 -17.83 3.19
N GLY A 78 -21.30 -17.73 4.45
CA GLY A 78 -20.90 -16.66 5.36
C GLY A 78 -19.40 -16.69 5.67
N THR A 79 -18.84 -17.88 5.92
CA THR A 79 -17.40 -18.05 6.17
C THR A 79 -16.59 -17.73 4.91
N GLY A 80 -17.04 -18.21 3.75
CA GLY A 80 -16.38 -17.93 2.47
C GLY A 80 -16.39 -16.43 2.14
N LEU A 81 -17.54 -15.77 2.27
CA LEU A 81 -17.67 -14.33 2.05
C LEU A 81 -16.80 -13.52 3.02
N LEU A 82 -16.78 -13.90 4.30
CA LEU A 82 -15.92 -13.27 5.30
C LEU A 82 -14.43 -13.43 4.94
N GLY A 83 -14.02 -14.62 4.51
CA GLY A 83 -12.65 -14.89 4.07
C GLY A 83 -12.24 -14.02 2.89
N VAL A 84 -13.09 -13.91 1.87
CA VAL A 84 -12.84 -13.01 0.72
C VAL A 84 -12.75 -11.56 1.17
N SER A 85 -13.67 -11.11 2.02
CA SER A 85 -13.65 -9.76 2.58
C SER A 85 -12.32 -9.45 3.27
N LYS A 86 -11.81 -10.39 4.10
CA LYS A 86 -10.54 -10.20 4.81
C LYS A 86 -9.31 -10.25 3.91
N ILE A 87 -9.32 -11.05 2.84
CA ILE A 87 -8.24 -11.06 1.85
C ILE A 87 -8.16 -9.71 1.14
N VAL A 88 -9.30 -9.19 0.69
CA VAL A 88 -9.37 -7.90 -0.01
C VAL A 88 -9.05 -6.74 0.95
N GLU A 89 -9.53 -6.79 2.19
CA GLU A 89 -9.17 -5.81 3.21
C GLU A 89 -7.67 -5.78 3.46
N ASN A 90 -7.04 -6.94 3.64
CA ASN A 90 -5.62 -7.01 3.95
C ASN A 90 -4.75 -6.61 2.74
N MET A 91 -4.98 -7.19 1.56
CA MET A 91 -4.04 -7.04 0.43
C MET A 91 -4.34 -5.87 -0.49
N GLU A 92 -5.61 -5.51 -0.70
CA GLU A 92 -5.99 -4.50 -1.70
C GLU A 92 -6.30 -3.14 -1.08
N LEU A 93 -6.93 -3.13 0.09
CA LEU A 93 -7.30 -1.90 0.78
C LEU A 93 -6.20 -1.47 1.76
N GLY A 94 -6.00 -2.23 2.83
CA GLY A 94 -5.17 -1.82 3.94
C GLY A 94 -3.68 -1.78 3.61
N HIS A 95 -3.13 -2.80 2.93
CA HIS A 95 -1.72 -2.79 2.49
C HIS A 95 -1.41 -1.57 1.62
N ASN A 96 -2.22 -1.31 0.60
CA ASN A 96 -2.02 -0.19 -0.33
C ASN A 96 -2.21 1.18 0.35
N VAL A 97 -3.23 1.32 1.21
CA VAL A 97 -3.44 2.55 1.97
C VAL A 97 -2.31 2.80 2.95
N MET A 98 -1.90 1.79 3.74
CA MET A 98 -0.79 1.91 4.68
C MET A 98 0.56 2.14 3.99
N HIS A 99 0.64 1.79 2.71
CA HIS A 99 1.75 2.14 1.83
C HIS A 99 1.70 3.58 1.28
N GLY A 100 0.64 4.34 1.58
CA GLY A 100 0.47 5.73 1.14
C GLY A 100 -0.01 5.87 -0.31
N GLN A 101 -0.41 4.77 -0.97
CA GLN A 101 -0.80 4.78 -2.39
C GLN A 101 -1.93 5.75 -2.72
N PHE A 102 -2.79 6.06 -1.74
CA PHE A 102 -3.97 6.91 -1.89
C PHE A 102 -3.86 8.26 -1.16
N ASP A 103 -2.69 8.62 -0.61
CA ASP A 103 -2.51 9.87 0.15
C ASP A 103 -2.77 11.13 -0.69
N TRP A 104 -2.61 11.04 -2.01
CA TRP A 104 -2.92 12.11 -2.95
C TRP A 104 -4.41 12.50 -2.98
N LEU A 105 -5.31 11.62 -2.54
CA LEU A 105 -6.75 11.93 -2.40
C LEU A 105 -7.03 12.92 -1.26
N ASN A 106 -6.09 13.06 -0.31
CA ASN A 106 -6.27 13.86 0.90
C ASN A 106 -7.56 13.50 1.68
N ASP A 107 -7.98 12.24 1.61
CA ASP A 107 -9.11 11.69 2.36
C ASP A 107 -8.63 11.16 3.73
N PRO A 108 -9.10 11.73 4.85
CA PRO A 108 -8.68 11.28 6.18
C PRO A 108 -8.94 9.79 6.46
N SER A 109 -9.94 9.20 5.80
CA SER A 109 -10.28 7.78 5.96
C SER A 109 -9.37 6.82 5.20
N LEU A 110 -8.51 7.34 4.31
CA LEU A 110 -7.55 6.59 3.50
C LEU A 110 -6.12 7.13 3.68
N ASN A 111 -5.86 7.84 4.79
CA ASN A 111 -4.54 8.41 5.05
C ASN A 111 -3.58 7.33 5.55
N GLY A 112 -2.53 7.02 4.79
CA GLY A 112 -1.60 5.94 5.10
C GLY A 112 -0.89 6.09 6.44
N THR A 113 -0.75 7.31 6.97
CA THR A 113 -0.15 7.56 8.29
C THR A 113 -1.07 7.16 9.44
N ASN A 114 -2.36 7.46 9.35
CA ASN A 114 -3.33 7.23 10.42
C ASN A 114 -4.25 6.04 10.19
N TYR A 115 -4.19 5.41 9.02
CA TYR A 115 -5.00 4.24 8.69
C TYR A 115 -4.60 3.06 9.58
N ASP A 116 -5.60 2.46 10.22
CA ASP A 116 -5.47 1.24 10.99
C ASP A 116 -6.38 0.19 10.34
N TRP A 117 -5.74 -0.83 9.80
CA TRP A 117 -6.39 -1.96 9.14
C TRP A 117 -6.80 -3.04 10.15
N ASP A 118 -7.79 -3.86 9.83
CA ASP A 118 -8.29 -4.90 10.73
C ASP A 118 -7.50 -6.21 10.54
N THR A 119 -6.24 -6.21 10.99
CA THR A 119 -5.33 -7.36 10.89
C THR A 119 -4.69 -7.74 12.23
N MET A 120 -3.79 -8.74 12.19
CA MET A 120 -3.14 -9.28 13.37
C MET A 120 -2.15 -8.32 14.05
N ALA A 121 -1.72 -7.26 13.35
CA ALA A 121 -0.74 -6.29 13.85
C ALA A 121 -1.30 -4.88 13.79
N THR A 122 -1.01 -4.08 14.82
CA THR A 122 -1.36 -2.66 14.83
C THR A 122 -0.70 -1.93 13.67
N GLY A 123 -1.31 -0.84 13.20
CA GLY A 123 -0.72 -0.01 12.14
C GLY A 123 0.77 0.33 12.35
N PRO A 124 1.21 0.78 13.55
CA PRO A 124 2.62 1.05 13.84
C PRO A 124 3.53 -0.19 13.75
N ASP A 125 3.11 -1.32 14.33
CA ASP A 125 3.90 -2.55 14.31
C ASP A 125 4.08 -3.09 12.90
N TRP A 126 3.01 -3.04 12.10
CA TRP A 126 3.09 -3.43 10.70
C TRP A 126 4.00 -2.50 9.91
N LYS A 127 3.92 -1.18 10.07
CA LYS A 127 4.84 -0.25 9.39
C LYS A 127 6.29 -0.48 9.79
N HIS A 128 6.56 -0.79 11.06
CA HIS A 128 7.92 -1.10 11.46
C HIS A 128 8.42 -2.41 10.82
N THR A 129 7.65 -3.48 10.93
CA THR A 129 8.06 -4.81 10.44
C THR A 129 8.05 -4.92 8.92
N HIS A 130 7.10 -4.26 8.26
CA HIS A 130 6.93 -4.29 6.82
C HIS A 130 7.63 -3.12 6.14
N ASN A 131 7.21 -1.87 6.39
CA ASN A 131 7.78 -0.70 5.68
C ASN A 131 9.24 -0.47 6.02
N TYR A 132 9.62 -0.59 7.30
CA TYR A 132 11.02 -0.43 7.67
C TYR A 132 11.80 -1.74 7.47
N ILE A 133 11.52 -2.81 8.21
CA ILE A 133 12.37 -4.00 8.18
C ILE A 133 12.31 -4.70 6.80
N HIS A 134 11.12 -5.07 6.34
CA HIS A 134 11.00 -5.83 5.10
C HIS A 134 11.53 -5.04 3.89
N HIS A 135 11.07 -3.82 3.65
CA HIS A 135 11.53 -3.06 2.48
C HIS A 135 13.00 -2.59 2.57
N THR A 136 13.50 -2.19 3.75
CA THR A 136 14.90 -1.73 3.89
C THR A 136 15.89 -2.89 3.75
N TYR A 137 15.60 -4.06 4.32
CA TYR A 137 16.58 -5.15 4.42
C TYR A 137 16.39 -6.27 3.39
N THR A 138 15.35 -6.22 2.54
CA THR A 138 15.13 -7.24 1.48
C THR A 138 15.29 -6.70 0.05
N ASN A 139 15.77 -5.47 -0.13
CA ASN A 139 15.93 -4.81 -1.43
C ASN A 139 14.63 -4.67 -2.24
N ILE A 140 13.48 -4.60 -1.57
CA ILE A 140 12.20 -4.27 -2.20
C ILE A 140 11.97 -2.78 -1.98
N CYS A 141 12.03 -1.98 -3.05
CA CYS A 141 11.89 -0.54 -2.95
C CYS A 141 10.55 -0.13 -2.29
N TRP A 142 10.66 0.79 -1.34
CA TRP A 142 9.59 1.47 -0.64
C TRP A 142 9.53 2.93 -1.12
N TYR A 143 8.32 3.46 -1.38
CA TYR A 143 8.11 4.88 -1.68
C TYR A 143 7.11 5.43 -0.68
N GLY A 144 7.61 5.96 0.44
CA GLY A 144 6.77 6.54 1.49
C GLY A 144 7.61 7.30 2.51
N SER A 145 7.70 8.62 2.31
CA SER A 145 8.16 9.61 3.28
C SER A 145 7.56 10.97 2.91
#